data_AF-A0A974Z149-F1
#
_entry.id   AF-A0A974Z149-F1
#
_cell.length_a   1.000
_cell.length_b   1.000
_cell.length_c   1.000
_cell.angle_alpha   90.00
_cell.angle_beta   90.00
_cell.angle_gamma   90.00
#
_symmetry.space_group_name_H-M   'P 1'
#
loop_
_entity.id
_entity.type
_entity.pdbx_description
1 polymer ?
#
loop_
_entity_poly.entity_id
_entity_poly.type
_entity_poly.pdbx_seq_one_letter_code
_entity_poly.pdbx_strand_id
1 'polypeptide(L)'
;MALIDDVKRRLGINYTEENKEAEIAQMISAAQEYFAGAGWDTTSASPLVVEAIALFCKMAQSTDPASLTNHPVLLSYIIQGRTVAADDD
;
A
#
# COMPACT_ATOMS: atom_id res chain seq x y z
N MET A 1 -3.02 13.75 4.24
CA MET A 1 -3.63 13.12 5.42
C MET A 1 -4.82 12.19 5.10
N ALA A 2 -5.28 12.05 3.86
CA ALA A 2 -6.32 11.06 3.51
C ALA A 2 -5.80 9.60 3.49
N LEU A 3 -4.69 9.34 2.80
CA LEU A 3 -4.16 7.99 2.61
C LEU A 3 -3.89 7.25 3.93
N ILE A 4 -3.26 7.90 4.91
CA ILE A 4 -2.95 7.28 6.20
C ILE A 4 -4.20 6.96 7.02
N ASP A 5 -5.26 7.78 6.93
CA ASP A 5 -6.52 7.53 7.62
C ASP A 5 -7.29 6.36 6.96
N ASP A 6 -7.31 6.34 5.62
CA ASP A 6 -7.94 5.24 4.88
C ASP A 6 -7.21 3.91 5.10
N VAL A 7 -5.87 3.92 5.08
CA VAL A 7 -5.05 2.73 5.40
C VAL A 7 -5.29 2.29 6.84
N LYS A 8 -5.31 3.22 7.82
CA LYS A 8 -5.65 2.91 9.22
C LYS A 8 -6.99 2.19 9.35
N ARG A 9 -8.04 2.71 8.71
CA ARG A 9 -9.36 2.07 8.71
C ARG A 9 -9.33 0.67 8.11
N ARG A 10 -8.60 0.47 7.02
CA ARG A 10 -8.43 -0.86 6.38
C ARG A 10 -7.62 -1.84 7.24
N LEU A 11 -6.71 -1.34 8.06
CA LEU A 11 -5.96 -2.12 9.05
C LEU A 11 -6.76 -2.39 10.34
N GLY A 12 -7.94 -1.77 10.51
CA GLY A 12 -8.75 -1.88 11.72
C GLY A 12 -8.25 -1.01 12.88
N ILE A 13 -7.39 -0.04 12.60
CA ILE A 13 -6.83 0.89 13.59
C ILE A 13 -7.76 2.10 13.68
N ASN A 14 -8.56 2.14 14.74
CA ASN A 14 -9.58 3.18 14.95
C ASN A 14 -9.13 4.25 15.96
N TYR A 15 -7.88 4.19 16.43
CA TYR A 15 -7.32 5.13 17.40
C TYR A 15 -6.10 5.82 16.82
N THR A 16 -5.87 7.05 17.28
CA THR A 16 -4.70 7.85 16.89
C THR A 16 -3.74 7.88 18.05
N GLU A 17 -2.54 7.36 17.83
CA GLU A 17 -1.42 7.42 18.76
C GLU A 17 -0.19 7.83 17.96
N GLU A 18 0.54 8.87 18.39
CA GLU A 18 1.64 9.47 17.61
C GLU A 18 2.69 8.43 17.18
N ASN A 19 3.05 7.52 18.09
CA ASN A 19 4.02 6.47 17.80
C ASN A 19 3.49 5.48 16.76
N LYS A 20 2.20 5.11 16.86
CA LYS A 20 1.54 4.21 15.89
C LYS A 20 1.37 4.87 14.53
N GLU A 21 1.09 6.16 14.51
CA GLU A 21 0.95 6.93 13.28
C GLU A 21 2.29 7.02 12.53
N ALA A 22 3.39 7.23 13.24
CA ALA A 22 4.74 7.19 12.67
C ALA A 22 5.07 5.81 12.08
N GLU A 23 4.77 4.70 12.79
CA GLU A 23 4.96 3.35 12.25
C GLU A 23 4.15 3.13 10.97
N ILE A 24 2.86 3.49 10.97
CA ILE A 24 2.01 3.31 9.79
C ILE A 24 2.51 4.17 8.62
N ALA A 25 2.96 5.39 8.88
CA ALA A 25 3.56 6.24 7.86
C ALA A 25 4.80 5.57 7.25
N GLN A 26 5.68 4.97 8.07
CA GLN A 26 6.84 4.21 7.57
C GLN A 26 6.43 3.00 6.73
N MET A 27 5.39 2.26 7.15
CA MET A 27 4.88 1.11 6.39
C MET A 27 4.26 1.53 5.06
N ILE A 28 3.56 2.66 5.01
CA ILE A 28 3.01 3.23 3.78
C ILE A 28 4.16 3.62 2.83
N SER A 29 5.19 4.31 3.32
CA SER A 29 6.36 4.65 2.51
C SER A 29 7.03 3.41 1.92
N ALA A 30 7.24 2.36 2.72
CA ALA A 30 7.81 1.10 2.23
C ALA A 30 6.94 0.42 1.15
N ALA A 31 5.61 0.48 1.31
CA ALA A 31 4.68 -0.02 0.30
C ALA A 31 4.77 0.79 -1.00
N GLN A 32 4.84 2.11 -0.91
CA GLN A 32 4.97 2.98 -2.07
C GLN A 32 6.28 2.73 -2.82
N GLU A 33 7.40 2.56 -2.10
CA GLU A 33 8.68 2.18 -2.69
C GLU A 33 8.62 0.81 -3.38
N TYR A 34 7.95 -0.17 -2.75
CA TYR A 34 7.75 -1.50 -3.33
C TYR A 34 6.98 -1.43 -4.66
N PHE A 35 5.84 -0.72 -4.69
CA PHE A 35 5.03 -0.59 -5.90
C PHE A 35 5.71 0.27 -6.97
N ALA A 36 6.41 1.34 -6.58
CA ALA A 36 7.20 2.17 -7.48
C ALA A 36 8.33 1.37 -8.15
N GLY A 37 9.03 0.51 -7.38
CA GLY A 37 10.03 -0.42 -7.91
C GLY A 37 9.46 -1.42 -8.93
N ALA A 38 8.17 -1.73 -8.84
CA ALA A 38 7.45 -2.57 -9.81
C ALA A 38 6.87 -1.78 -11.01
N GLY A 39 7.12 -0.47 -11.09
CA GLY A 39 6.69 0.40 -12.17
C GLY A 39 5.23 0.87 -12.05
N TRP A 40 4.65 0.85 -10.85
CA TRP A 40 3.32 1.42 -10.57
C TRP A 40 3.43 2.63 -9.66
N ASP A 41 3.01 3.80 -10.15
CA ASP A 41 2.95 5.01 -9.32
C ASP A 41 1.75 4.95 -8.37
N THR A 42 2.05 4.99 -7.08
CA THR A 42 1.07 4.93 -5.98
C THR A 42 1.02 6.23 -5.18
N THR A 43 1.49 7.34 -5.78
CA THR A 43 1.46 8.66 -5.14
C THR A 43 0.04 9.24 -5.13
N SER A 44 -0.76 8.87 -6.13
CA SER A 44 -2.18 9.20 -6.21
C SER A 44 -3.01 8.29 -5.29
N ALA A 45 -3.76 8.89 -4.37
CA ALA A 45 -4.62 8.17 -3.42
C ALA A 45 -5.92 7.66 -4.09
N SER A 46 -5.79 6.81 -5.10
CA SER A 46 -6.94 6.12 -5.69
C SER A 46 -7.40 4.97 -4.78
N PRO A 47 -8.68 4.55 -4.86
CA PRO A 47 -9.18 3.43 -4.04
C PRO A 47 -8.35 2.16 -4.22
N LEU A 48 -7.87 1.91 -5.44
CA LEU A 48 -7.00 0.77 -5.77
C LEU A 48 -5.65 0.86 -5.05
N VAL A 49 -5.03 2.03 -5.04
CA VAL A 49 -3.76 2.30 -4.34
C VAL A 49 -3.93 2.10 -2.83
N VAL A 50 -5.02 2.62 -2.26
CA VAL A 50 -5.33 2.45 -0.82
C VAL A 50 -5.45 0.96 -0.46
N GLU A 51 -6.18 0.17 -1.26
CA GLU A 51 -6.33 -1.26 -0.99
C GLU A 51 -5.03 -2.03 -1.15
N ALA A 52 -4.22 -1.72 -2.17
CA ALA A 52 -2.93 -2.37 -2.38
C ALA A 52 -1.94 -2.06 -1.25
N ILE A 53 -1.83 -0.80 -0.83
CA ILE A 53 -0.98 -0.38 0.28
C ILE A 53 -1.45 -1.02 1.59
N ALA A 54 -2.75 -0.98 1.88
CA ALA A 54 -3.28 -1.59 3.11
C ALA A 54 -3.04 -3.10 3.15
N LEU A 55 -3.17 -3.79 2.01
CA LEU A 55 -2.86 -5.22 1.90
C LEU A 55 -1.37 -5.49 2.17
N PHE A 56 -0.48 -4.71 1.54
CA PHE A 56 0.96 -4.81 1.78
C PHE A 56 1.29 -4.59 3.26
N CYS A 57 0.78 -3.53 3.88
CA CYS A 57 1.00 -3.26 5.30
C CYS A 57 0.46 -4.39 6.19
N LYS A 58 -0.66 -5.02 5.83
CA LYS A 58 -1.20 -6.16 6.57
C LYS A 58 -0.32 -7.40 6.47
N MET A 59 0.22 -7.67 5.28
CA MET A 59 1.13 -8.80 5.07
C MET A 59 2.49 -8.57 5.75
N ALA A 60 3.02 -7.35 5.68
CA ALA A 60 4.29 -6.98 6.31
C ALA A 60 4.26 -7.08 7.85
N GLN A 61 3.08 -7.04 8.48
CA GLN A 61 2.92 -7.30 9.92
C GLN A 61 3.17 -8.76 10.32
N SER A 62 3.01 -9.70 9.39
CA SER A 62 3.07 -11.14 9.68
C SER A 62 4.15 -11.87 8.88
N THR A 63 4.84 -11.18 7.97
CA THR A 63 5.79 -11.78 7.04
C THR A 63 6.84 -10.75 6.64
N ASP A 64 8.05 -11.23 6.39
CA ASP A 64 9.14 -10.39 5.91
C ASP A 64 8.79 -9.78 4.52
N PRO A 65 8.95 -8.45 4.33
CA PRO A 65 8.58 -7.77 3.09
C PRO A 65 9.33 -8.30 1.86
N ALA A 66 10.54 -8.85 2.00
CA ALA A 66 11.25 -9.46 0.87
C ALA A 66 10.53 -10.71 0.34
N SER A 67 9.82 -11.44 1.23
CA SER A 67 9.00 -12.59 0.85
C SER A 67 7.71 -12.19 0.12
N LEU A 68 7.32 -10.92 0.16
CA LEU A 68 6.13 -10.40 -0.51
C LEU A 68 6.35 -10.09 -1.99
N THR A 69 7.62 -10.07 -2.45
CA THR A 69 8.00 -9.72 -3.82
C THR A 69 7.26 -10.53 -4.88
N ASN A 70 7.07 -11.82 -4.65
CA ASN A 70 6.39 -12.73 -5.58
C ASN A 70 4.95 -13.07 -5.14
N HIS A 71 4.35 -12.28 -4.26
CA HIS A 71 3.01 -12.57 -3.77
C HIS A 71 1.97 -12.38 -4.89
N PRO A 72 1.22 -13.42 -5.29
CA PRO A 72 0.40 -13.40 -6.49
C PRO A 72 -0.68 -12.32 -6.48
N VAL A 73 -1.21 -12.01 -5.29
CA VAL A 73 -2.22 -10.94 -5.13
C VAL A 73 -1.59 -9.56 -5.31
N LEU A 74 -0.38 -9.32 -4.79
CA LEU A 74 0.30 -8.02 -4.95
C LEU A 74 0.70 -7.79 -6.41
N LEU A 75 1.17 -8.84 -7.09
CA LEU A 75 1.43 -8.81 -8.52
C LEU A 75 0.17 -8.48 -9.33
N SER A 76 -0.99 -9.04 -8.95
CA SER A 76 -2.27 -8.73 -9.62
C SER A 76 -2.65 -7.25 -9.46
N TYR A 77 -2.45 -6.67 -8.26
CA TYR A 77 -2.65 -5.23 -8.03
C TYR A 77 -1.69 -4.37 -8.87
N ILE A 78 -0.42 -4.76 -8.95
CA ILE A 78 0.58 -4.05 -9.78
C ILE A 78 0.17 -4.05 -11.25
N ILE A 79 -0.24 -5.21 -11.78
CA ILE A 79 -0.68 -5.33 -13.17
C ILE A 79 -1.91 -4.45 -13.40
N GLN A 80 -2.93 -4.57 -12.54
CA GLN A 80 -4.17 -3.79 -12.66
C GLN A 80 -3.93 -2.29 -12.52
N GLY A 81 -3.10 -1.88 -11.56
CA GLY A 81 -2.75 -0.48 -11.33
C GLY A 81 -2.02 0.15 -12.50
N ARG A 82 -1.11 -0.61 -13.12
CA ARG A 82 -0.43 -0.18 -14.35
C ARG A 82 -1.36 -0.09 -15.55
N THR A 83 -2.33 -0.98 -15.70
CA THR A 83 -3.28 -0.91 -16.82
C THR A 83 -4.24 0.27 -16.67
N VAL A 84 -4.69 0.56 -15.45
CA VAL A 84 -5.57 1.72 -15.19
C VAL A 84 -4.83 3.03 -15.44
N ALA A 85 -3.54 3.12 -15.08
CA ALA A 85 -2.72 4.29 -15.37
C ALA A 85 -2.46 4.52 -16.87
N ALA A 86 -2.61 3.49 -17.72
CA ALA A 86 -2.43 3.57 -19.16
C ALA A 86 -3.74 3.88 -19.93
N ASP A 87 -4.90 3.81 -19.28
CA ASP A 87 -6.21 4.08 -19.88
C ASP A 87 -6.68 5.54 -19.66
N ASP A 88 -6.00 6.28 -18.77
CA ASP A 88 -6.29 7.68 -18.43
C ASP A 88 -5.48 8.69 -19.30
N ASP A 89 -4.79 8.25 -20.36
CA ASP A 89 -4.07 9.09 -21.35
C ASP A 89 -4.76 9.11 -22.73
#